data_AF-A0A0M8MPB1-F1
#
_entry.id   AF-A0A0M8MPB1-F1
#
_cell.length_a   1.000
_cell.length_b   1.000
_cell.length_c   1.000
_cell.angle_alpha   90.00
_cell.angle_beta   90.00
_cell.angle_gamma   90.00
#
_symmetry.space_group_name_H-M   'P 1'
#
loop_
_entity.id
_entity.type
_entity.pdbx_description
1 polymer ?
#
loop_
_entity_poly.entity_id
_entity_poly.type
_entity_poly.pdbx_seq_one_letter_code
_entity_poly.pdbx_strand_id
1 'polypeptide(L)'
;MPVMTEAQEAGWHALMDLYEACPQGWALVGGQLVHLWCAERQTFVARPTDDADAVLDVREHPDIHYRATAVLQGMGFTAETTSEGVQHRWVKGKAVIDLLIPRHLGEVASNKAGAGGGRTIATPGAQKVLNRTEVVHVRVADRVGGIPRPTLLGAIIGKASAYTVALDGNRDRHLGDLVVLASMLQPKDVRMDLMDGLELTRVASAVGQARNKPATWAYVPGGAEALDRLAAVVNRHRRSRELGKLPAE
;
A
#
# COMPACT_ATOMS: atom_id res chain seq x y z
N MET A 1 1.31 -2.84 18.07
CA MET A 1 1.51 -1.55 17.38
C MET A 1 1.99 -0.51 18.40
N PRO A 2 2.74 0.53 18.02
CA PRO A 2 3.09 1.63 18.91
C PRO A 2 1.83 2.37 19.40
N VAL A 3 1.97 3.26 20.38
CA VAL A 3 0.89 4.17 20.81
C VAL A 3 0.50 5.06 19.62
N MET A 4 -0.80 5.23 19.43
CA MET A 4 -1.41 5.90 18.28
C MET A 4 -2.27 7.07 18.71
N THR A 5 -2.61 7.94 17.75
CA THR A 5 -3.70 8.91 17.95
C THR A 5 -5.05 8.18 18.00
N GLU A 6 -6.07 8.81 18.58
CA GLU A 6 -7.44 8.26 18.56
C GLU A 6 -7.95 8.00 17.13
N ALA A 7 -7.59 8.88 16.18
CA ALA A 7 -7.99 8.76 14.78
C ALA A 7 -7.36 7.52 14.13
N GLN A 8 -6.05 7.35 14.33
CA GLN A 8 -5.30 6.22 13.81
C GLN A 8 -5.80 4.90 14.43
N GLU A 9 -5.99 4.85 15.75
CA GLU A 9 -6.53 3.67 16.45
C GLU A 9 -7.91 3.27 15.90
N ALA A 10 -8.82 4.24 15.75
CA ALA A 10 -10.14 3.99 15.19
C ALA A 10 -10.10 3.48 13.74
N GLY A 11 -9.16 3.99 12.93
CA GLY A 11 -8.91 3.48 11.58
C GLY A 11 -8.44 2.02 11.59
N TRP A 12 -7.52 1.66 12.48
CA TRP A 12 -7.05 0.27 12.64
C TRP A 12 -8.16 -0.68 13.08
N HIS A 13 -8.99 -0.28 14.05
CA HIS A 13 -10.14 -1.08 14.47
C HIS A 13 -11.12 -1.32 13.33
N ALA A 14 -11.40 -0.30 12.51
CA ALA A 14 -12.26 -0.45 11.34
C ALA A 14 -11.64 -1.35 10.25
N LEU A 15 -10.32 -1.34 10.07
CA LEU A 15 -9.64 -2.32 9.19
C LEU A 15 -9.75 -3.76 9.71
N MET A 16 -9.66 -3.96 11.04
CA MET A 16 -9.86 -5.28 11.65
C MET A 16 -11.30 -5.75 11.48
N ASP A 17 -12.28 -4.86 11.69
CA ASP A 17 -13.70 -5.17 11.46
C ASP A 17 -13.96 -5.52 9.98
N LEU A 18 -13.33 -4.77 9.05
CA LEU A 18 -13.38 -5.07 7.62
C LEU A 18 -12.78 -6.43 7.31
N TYR A 19 -11.66 -6.81 7.94
CA TYR A 19 -11.06 -8.12 7.76
C TYR A 19 -11.95 -9.24 8.30
N GLU A 20 -12.57 -9.06 9.47
CA GLU A 20 -13.48 -10.05 10.06
C GLU A 20 -14.69 -10.32 9.15
N ALA A 21 -15.27 -9.29 8.55
CA ALA A 21 -16.40 -9.42 7.62
C ALA A 21 -15.98 -9.80 6.18
N CYS A 22 -14.76 -9.43 5.78
CA CYS A 22 -14.23 -9.65 4.44
C CYS A 22 -12.72 -10.02 4.51
N PRO A 23 -12.40 -11.30 4.77
CA PRO A 23 -11.01 -11.71 5.01
C PRO A 23 -10.09 -11.71 3.78
N GLN A 24 -10.65 -11.51 2.58
CA GLN A 24 -9.96 -11.63 1.29
C GLN A 24 -10.35 -10.49 0.35
N GLY A 25 -9.58 -10.33 -0.72
CA GLY A 25 -9.87 -9.39 -1.81
C GLY A 25 -9.44 -7.96 -1.56
N TRP A 26 -8.68 -7.67 -0.50
CA TRP A 26 -8.11 -6.35 -0.29
C TRP A 26 -6.78 -6.42 0.45
N ALA A 27 -6.01 -5.35 0.40
CA ALA A 27 -4.77 -5.21 1.14
C ALA A 27 -4.56 -3.80 1.67
N LEU A 28 -3.98 -3.68 2.85
CA LEU A 28 -3.48 -2.43 3.43
C LEU A 28 -2.39 -1.83 2.53
N VAL A 29 -2.53 -0.55 2.22
CA VAL A 29 -1.56 0.25 1.47
C VAL A 29 -1.29 1.58 2.17
N GLY A 30 -0.67 2.52 1.45
CA GLY A 30 -0.56 3.90 1.94
C GLY A 30 0.34 4.07 3.16
N GLY A 31 0.02 5.03 4.01
CA GLY A 31 0.87 5.42 5.14
C GLY A 31 0.88 4.38 6.27
N GLN A 32 -0.29 3.86 6.63
CA GLN A 32 -0.43 2.87 7.71
C GLN A 32 0.31 1.57 7.41
N LEU A 33 0.44 1.18 6.14
CA LEU A 33 1.30 0.07 5.73
C LEU A 33 2.76 0.26 6.16
N VAL A 34 3.29 1.47 6.01
CA VAL A 34 4.67 1.79 6.41
C VAL A 34 4.81 1.73 7.93
N HIS A 35 3.81 2.25 8.65
CA HIS A 35 3.75 2.15 10.13
C HIS A 35 3.74 0.70 10.61
N LEU A 36 2.98 -0.18 9.95
CA LEU A 36 2.94 -1.60 10.28
C LEU A 36 4.31 -2.26 10.10
N TRP A 37 4.96 -2.05 8.95
CA TRP A 37 6.30 -2.59 8.72
C TRP A 37 7.33 -2.05 9.71
N CYS A 38 7.27 -0.76 10.03
CA CYS A 38 8.06 -0.14 11.07
C CYS A 38 7.87 -0.85 12.42
N ALA A 39 6.63 -1.08 12.84
CA ALA A 39 6.31 -1.78 14.08
C ALA A 39 6.81 -3.24 14.09
N GLU A 40 6.63 -3.99 13.00
CA GLU A 40 7.11 -5.38 12.86
C GLU A 40 8.65 -5.48 12.91
N ARG A 41 9.33 -4.43 12.48
CA ARG A 41 10.80 -4.35 12.47
C ARG A 41 11.36 -3.58 13.66
N GLN A 42 10.50 -3.15 14.58
CA GLN A 42 10.85 -2.38 15.78
C GLN A 42 11.65 -1.11 15.46
N THR A 43 11.25 -0.42 14.39
CA THR A 43 11.78 0.89 13.99
C THR A 43 10.64 1.91 13.92
N PHE A 44 10.92 3.19 14.18
CA PHE A 44 9.88 4.22 14.33
C PHE A 44 10.24 5.50 13.56
N VAL A 45 10.53 5.32 12.26
CA VAL A 45 10.97 6.39 11.35
C VAL A 45 9.85 6.80 10.37
N ALA A 46 8.67 6.18 10.49
CA ALA A 46 7.52 6.53 9.66
C ALA A 46 7.00 7.92 10.01
N ARG A 47 6.69 8.72 8.98
CA ARG A 47 5.99 9.99 9.15
C ARG A 47 4.60 9.78 9.77
N PRO A 48 4.06 10.71 10.55
CA PRO A 48 2.68 10.65 11.02
C PRO A 48 1.68 10.48 9.85
N THR A 49 0.66 9.66 10.09
CA THR A 49 -0.48 9.46 9.19
C THR A 49 -1.63 8.93 10.02
N ASP A 50 -2.82 9.51 9.86
CA ASP A 50 -4.02 9.05 10.57
C ASP A 50 -4.90 8.22 9.61
N ASP A 51 -5.00 8.66 8.35
CA ASP A 51 -5.79 7.97 7.32
C ASP A 51 -5.26 6.55 7.06
N ALA A 52 -6.19 5.60 6.94
CA ALA A 52 -5.93 4.24 6.51
C ALA A 52 -6.28 4.09 5.02
N ASP A 53 -5.41 3.45 4.25
CA ASP A 53 -5.62 3.21 2.83
C ASP A 53 -5.71 1.70 2.57
N ALA A 54 -6.71 1.26 1.79
CA ALA A 54 -6.82 -0.11 1.33
C ALA A 54 -7.02 -0.17 -0.18
N VAL A 55 -6.43 -1.17 -0.83
CA VAL A 55 -6.66 -1.45 -2.25
C VAL A 55 -7.48 -2.72 -2.41
N LEU A 56 -8.48 -2.68 -3.28
CA LEU A 56 -9.45 -3.75 -3.50
C LEU A 56 -9.10 -4.55 -4.77
N ASP A 57 -9.01 -5.87 -4.66
CA ASP A 57 -8.80 -6.78 -5.79
C ASP A 57 -10.09 -7.06 -6.54
N VAL A 58 -10.56 -6.07 -7.29
CA VAL A 58 -11.76 -6.21 -8.14
C VAL A 58 -11.55 -7.11 -9.36
N ARG A 59 -10.30 -7.59 -9.61
CA ARG A 59 -10.02 -8.52 -10.70
C ARG A 59 -10.28 -9.96 -10.27
N GLU A 60 -9.73 -10.34 -9.12
CA GLU A 60 -9.94 -11.67 -8.53
C GLU A 60 -11.28 -11.78 -7.81
N HIS A 61 -11.76 -10.69 -7.21
CA HIS A 61 -13.02 -10.62 -6.49
C HIS A 61 -13.93 -9.52 -7.05
N PRO A 62 -14.68 -9.75 -8.15
CA PRO A 62 -15.40 -8.69 -8.86
C PRO A 62 -16.51 -7.96 -8.09
N ASP A 63 -16.91 -8.45 -6.92
CA ASP A 63 -17.93 -7.90 -6.02
C ASP A 63 -17.33 -7.21 -4.78
N ILE A 64 -16.00 -7.25 -4.61
CA ILE A 64 -15.33 -6.77 -3.40
C ILE A 64 -15.59 -5.28 -3.12
N HIS A 65 -15.71 -4.46 -4.16
CA HIS A 65 -15.98 -3.04 -3.99
C HIS A 65 -17.31 -2.83 -3.28
N TYR A 66 -18.37 -3.50 -3.73
CA TYR A 66 -19.68 -3.44 -3.08
C TYR A 66 -19.63 -4.04 -1.67
N ARG A 67 -19.01 -5.20 -1.49
CA ARG A 67 -18.94 -5.87 -0.18
C ARG A 67 -18.19 -5.04 0.87
N ALA A 68 -16.99 -4.56 0.55
CA ALA A 68 -16.19 -3.76 1.46
C ALA A 68 -16.92 -2.47 1.86
N THR A 69 -17.55 -1.79 0.90
CA THR A 69 -18.30 -0.56 1.17
C THR A 69 -19.60 -0.81 1.93
N ALA A 70 -20.29 -1.93 1.70
CA ALA A 70 -21.47 -2.32 2.48
C ALA A 70 -21.11 -2.63 3.94
N VAL A 71 -19.96 -3.28 4.15
CA VAL A 71 -19.38 -3.54 5.48
C VAL A 71 -19.08 -2.22 6.20
N LEU A 72 -18.42 -1.27 5.53
CA LEU A 72 -18.17 0.07 6.09
C LEU A 72 -19.47 0.83 6.40
N GLN A 73 -20.47 0.80 5.52
CA GLN A 73 -21.79 1.37 5.78
C GLN A 73 -22.46 0.74 7.02
N GLY A 74 -22.43 -0.60 7.12
CA GLY A 74 -22.97 -1.32 8.27
C GLY A 74 -22.29 -0.97 9.59
N MET A 75 -21.02 -0.55 9.55
CA MET A 75 -20.27 -0.03 10.70
C MET A 75 -20.57 1.44 11.02
N GLY A 76 -21.38 2.12 10.19
CA GLY A 76 -21.72 3.52 10.33
C GLY A 76 -20.75 4.49 9.67
N PHE A 77 -19.90 4.04 8.74
CA PHE A 77 -19.13 4.94 7.88
C PHE A 77 -20.01 5.52 6.77
N THR A 78 -19.75 6.76 6.40
CA THR A 78 -20.37 7.42 5.24
C THR A 78 -19.33 7.75 4.19
N ALA A 79 -19.70 7.62 2.92
CA ALA A 79 -18.81 7.96 1.81
C ALA A 79 -18.80 9.46 1.53
N GLU A 80 -17.62 10.06 1.46
CA GLU A 80 -17.45 11.37 0.83
C GLU A 80 -17.55 11.21 -0.69
N THR A 81 -18.45 11.96 -1.32
CA THR A 81 -18.74 11.85 -2.75
C THR A 81 -18.26 13.10 -3.47
N THR A 82 -17.38 12.94 -4.45
CA THR A 82 -16.91 14.07 -5.28
C THR A 82 -18.00 14.54 -6.25
N SER A 83 -17.81 15.71 -6.88
CA SER A 83 -18.69 16.21 -7.95
C SER A 83 -18.87 15.23 -9.12
N GLU A 84 -17.90 14.35 -9.34
CA GLU A 84 -17.90 13.33 -10.40
C GLU A 84 -18.47 11.98 -9.91
N GLY A 85 -19.09 11.94 -8.73
CA GLY A 85 -19.71 10.74 -8.16
C GLY A 85 -18.69 9.70 -7.66
N VAL A 86 -17.45 10.11 -7.37
CA VAL A 86 -16.40 9.22 -6.88
C VAL A 86 -16.47 9.10 -5.36
N GLN A 87 -16.47 7.87 -4.85
CA GLN A 87 -16.54 7.50 -3.44
C GLN A 87 -15.34 6.63 -3.08
N HIS A 88 -14.21 7.26 -2.83
CA HIS A 88 -13.01 6.57 -2.35
C HIS A 88 -12.84 6.72 -0.84
N ARG A 89 -13.30 7.83 -0.25
CA ARG A 89 -13.09 8.16 1.16
C ARG A 89 -14.32 7.83 2.00
N TRP A 90 -14.10 7.08 3.07
CA TRP A 90 -15.12 6.64 4.02
C TRP A 90 -14.79 7.18 5.41
N VAL A 91 -15.75 7.85 6.04
CA VAL A 91 -15.54 8.55 7.31
C VAL A 91 -16.50 8.10 8.40
N LYS A 92 -16.01 7.96 9.64
CA LYS A 92 -16.79 7.73 10.85
C LYS A 92 -16.13 8.44 12.03
N GLY A 93 -16.70 9.57 12.47
CA GLY A 93 -16.07 10.40 13.50
C GLY A 93 -14.68 10.86 13.06
N LYS A 94 -13.63 10.43 13.78
CA LYS A 94 -12.22 10.72 13.44
C LYS A 94 -11.56 9.67 12.52
N ALA A 95 -12.22 8.53 12.29
CA ALA A 95 -11.66 7.47 11.45
C ALA A 95 -11.89 7.79 9.97
N VAL A 96 -10.83 7.66 9.17
CA VAL A 96 -10.85 7.83 7.71
C VAL A 96 -10.25 6.58 7.07
N ILE A 97 -11.00 5.98 6.14
CA ILE A 97 -10.54 4.88 5.30
C ILE A 97 -10.70 5.27 3.83
N ASP A 98 -9.58 5.32 3.11
CA ASP A 98 -9.55 5.50 1.66
C ASP A 98 -9.48 4.12 0.97
N LEU A 99 -10.53 3.75 0.24
CA LEU A 99 -10.59 2.53 -0.58
C LEU A 99 -10.22 2.84 -2.03
N LEU A 100 -9.29 2.08 -2.60
CA LEU A 100 -8.76 2.25 -3.96
C LEU A 100 -8.96 0.98 -4.79
N ILE A 101 -8.91 1.09 -6.13
CA ILE A 101 -8.90 -0.06 -7.06
C ILE A 101 -7.68 -0.04 -7.99
N PRO A 102 -7.30 -1.15 -8.64
CA PRO A 102 -6.26 -1.15 -9.67
C PRO A 102 -6.56 -0.27 -10.89
N ARG A 103 -5.51 0.28 -11.50
CA ARG A 103 -5.58 0.86 -12.87
C ARG A 103 -5.65 -0.20 -13.96
N HIS A 104 -6.04 0.25 -15.16
CA HIS A 104 -6.16 -0.58 -16.36
C HIS A 104 -7.13 -1.74 -16.15
N LEU A 105 -8.28 -1.42 -15.55
CA LEU A 105 -9.44 -2.29 -15.54
C LEU A 105 -10.23 -2.03 -16.82
N GLY A 106 -10.91 -3.06 -17.35
CA GLY A 106 -11.90 -2.85 -18.40
C GLY A 106 -13.02 -1.93 -17.90
N GLU A 107 -13.68 -1.22 -18.82
CA GLU A 107 -14.68 -0.17 -18.52
C GLU A 107 -15.73 -0.61 -17.50
N VAL A 108 -16.22 -1.85 -17.62
CA VAL A 108 -17.19 -2.46 -16.70
C VAL A 108 -16.63 -2.53 -15.28
N ALA A 109 -15.42 -3.05 -15.10
CA ALA A 109 -14.82 -3.26 -13.77
C ALA A 109 -14.41 -1.93 -13.10
N SER A 110 -13.97 -0.93 -13.87
CA SER A 110 -13.64 0.40 -13.34
C SER A 110 -14.86 1.22 -12.91
N ASN A 111 -16.04 0.92 -13.45
CA ASN A 111 -17.27 1.70 -13.22
C ASN A 111 -18.26 1.03 -12.25
N LYS A 112 -17.93 -0.14 -11.69
CA LYS A 112 -18.78 -0.80 -10.69
C LYS A 112 -18.93 0.07 -9.44
N ALA A 113 -20.18 0.41 -9.13
CA ALA A 113 -20.53 1.15 -7.93
C ALA A 113 -20.31 0.33 -6.66
N GLY A 114 -19.88 1.00 -5.59
CA GLY A 114 -19.93 0.48 -4.24
C GLY A 114 -21.34 0.62 -3.65
N ALA A 115 -21.50 0.22 -2.40
CA ALA A 115 -22.77 0.30 -1.67
C ALA A 115 -23.26 1.75 -1.45
N GLY A 116 -22.36 2.74 -1.54
CA GLY A 116 -22.73 4.16 -1.56
C GLY A 116 -23.23 4.67 -2.93
N GLY A 117 -23.24 3.84 -3.96
CA GLY A 117 -23.69 4.18 -5.31
C GLY A 117 -22.64 4.80 -6.23
N GLY A 118 -21.46 5.16 -5.70
CA GLY A 118 -20.35 5.75 -6.48
C GLY A 118 -19.26 4.74 -6.85
N ARG A 119 -18.45 5.10 -7.85
CA ARG A 119 -17.21 4.39 -8.24
C ARG A 119 -16.03 4.85 -7.38
N THR A 120 -14.92 4.11 -7.34
CA THR A 120 -13.70 4.53 -6.61
C THR A 120 -12.50 4.83 -7.52
N ILE A 121 -11.39 5.34 -6.96
CA ILE A 121 -10.19 5.81 -7.66
C ILE A 121 -9.24 4.67 -7.99
N ALA A 122 -8.70 4.70 -9.20
CA ALA A 122 -7.72 3.73 -9.68
C ALA A 122 -6.25 4.11 -9.38
N THR A 123 -5.49 3.20 -8.76
CA THR A 123 -4.08 3.39 -8.37
C THR A 123 -3.13 2.45 -9.14
N PRO A 124 -1.95 2.92 -9.59
CA PRO A 124 -0.99 2.11 -10.34
C PRO A 124 -0.24 1.17 -9.39
N GLY A 125 0.08 -0.04 -9.85
CA GLY A 125 0.83 -1.02 -9.04
C GLY A 125 -0.02 -1.79 -8.03
N ALA A 126 -1.30 -1.44 -7.87
CA ALA A 126 -2.26 -2.14 -7.00
C ALA A 126 -2.24 -3.66 -7.16
N GLN A 127 -2.34 -4.18 -8.38
CA GLN A 127 -2.36 -5.64 -8.60
C GLN A 127 -1.08 -6.31 -8.09
N LYS A 128 0.05 -5.63 -8.22
CA LYS A 128 1.35 -6.15 -7.82
C LYS A 128 1.52 -6.19 -6.30
N VAL A 129 0.87 -5.25 -5.61
CA VAL A 129 0.71 -5.28 -4.14
C VAL A 129 -0.19 -6.46 -3.75
N LEU A 130 -1.36 -6.56 -4.40
CA LEU A 130 -2.38 -7.58 -4.11
C LEU A 130 -1.83 -9.01 -4.24
N ASN A 131 -1.10 -9.30 -5.32
CA ASN A 131 -0.47 -10.60 -5.56
C ASN A 131 0.58 -11.01 -4.50
N ARG A 132 0.98 -10.08 -3.63
CA ARG A 132 2.01 -10.28 -2.58
C ARG A 132 1.41 -10.10 -1.19
N THR A 133 0.10 -10.21 -1.06
CA THR A 133 -0.61 -9.99 0.20
C THR A 133 -0.58 -11.24 1.06
N GLU A 134 -0.23 -11.05 2.32
CA GLU A 134 -0.34 -12.04 3.38
C GLU A 134 -1.10 -11.45 4.58
N VAL A 135 -1.77 -12.31 5.34
CA VAL A 135 -2.47 -11.87 6.55
C VAL A 135 -1.51 -11.90 7.73
N VAL A 136 -1.46 -10.80 8.46
CA VAL A 136 -0.78 -10.72 9.76
C VAL A 136 -1.77 -10.39 10.86
N HIS A 137 -1.50 -10.85 12.07
CA HIS A 137 -2.27 -10.47 13.25
C HIS A 137 -1.53 -9.36 14.00
N VAL A 138 -2.23 -8.25 14.24
CA VAL A 138 -1.67 -7.08 14.90
C VAL A 138 -2.44 -6.79 16.18
N ARG A 139 -1.72 -6.35 17.21
CA ARG A 139 -2.32 -5.81 18.43
C ARG A 139 -2.35 -4.29 18.37
N VAL A 140 -3.54 -3.71 18.51
CA VAL A 140 -3.81 -2.27 18.57
C VAL A 140 -4.61 -2.03 19.84
N ALA A 141 -4.10 -1.18 20.74
CA ALA A 141 -4.59 -1.06 22.10
C ALA A 141 -4.78 -2.45 22.77
N ASP A 142 -5.98 -2.78 23.22
CA ASP A 142 -6.38 -4.05 23.83
C ASP A 142 -6.91 -5.09 22.82
N ARG A 143 -7.05 -4.72 21.53
CA ARG A 143 -7.59 -5.59 20.49
C ARG A 143 -6.50 -6.27 19.66
N VAL A 144 -6.76 -7.52 19.26
CA VAL A 144 -5.99 -8.25 18.25
C VAL A 144 -6.89 -8.54 17.06
N GLY A 145 -6.39 -8.28 15.85
CA GLY A 145 -7.14 -8.55 14.61
C GLY A 145 -6.23 -8.85 13.44
N GLY A 146 -6.78 -9.52 12.43
CA GLY A 146 -6.09 -9.83 11.19
C GLY A 146 -6.11 -8.66 10.22
N ILE A 147 -5.02 -8.49 9.46
CA ILE A 147 -4.85 -7.43 8.47
C ILE A 147 -4.13 -8.02 7.25
N PRO A 148 -4.73 -7.95 6.05
CA PRO A 148 -4.04 -8.32 4.83
C PRO A 148 -3.05 -7.21 4.47
N ARG A 149 -1.76 -7.50 4.46
CA ARG A 149 -0.70 -6.57 4.05
C ARG A 149 0.22 -7.18 2.99
N PRO A 150 0.76 -6.41 2.05
CA PRO A 150 1.77 -6.90 1.13
C PRO A 150 3.07 -7.29 1.85
N THR A 151 3.88 -8.13 1.21
CA THR A 151 5.30 -8.35 1.56
C THR A 151 6.06 -7.01 1.56
N LEU A 152 7.22 -6.96 2.21
CA LEU A 152 8.03 -5.74 2.28
C LEU A 152 8.47 -5.28 0.89
N LEU A 153 8.80 -6.23 0.01
CA LEU A 153 9.11 -5.92 -1.38
C LEU A 153 7.88 -5.41 -2.14
N GLY A 154 6.71 -6.02 -1.94
CA GLY A 154 5.44 -5.54 -2.48
C GLY A 154 5.11 -4.11 -2.05
N ALA A 155 5.37 -3.76 -0.78
CA ALA A 155 5.21 -2.41 -0.26
C ALA A 155 6.14 -1.40 -0.95
N ILE A 156 7.42 -1.74 -1.14
CA ILE A 156 8.40 -0.92 -1.88
C ILE A 156 7.95 -0.68 -3.32
N ILE A 157 7.51 -1.73 -4.02
CA ILE A 157 6.99 -1.65 -5.39
C ILE A 157 5.73 -0.77 -5.44
N GLY A 158 4.85 -0.88 -4.44
CA GLY A 158 3.67 -0.05 -4.27
C GLY A 158 4.02 1.44 -4.19
N LYS A 159 4.97 1.81 -3.32
CA LYS A 159 5.45 3.21 -3.19
C LYS A 159 6.14 3.71 -4.45
N ALA A 160 6.98 2.89 -5.09
CA ALA A 160 7.60 3.24 -6.37
C ALA A 160 6.56 3.48 -7.48
N SER A 161 5.47 2.70 -7.49
CA SER A 161 4.37 2.88 -8.44
C SER A 161 3.54 4.12 -8.15
N ALA A 162 3.21 4.38 -6.88
CA ALA A 162 2.47 5.57 -6.45
C ALA A 162 3.21 6.87 -6.81
N TYR A 163 4.54 6.88 -6.72
CA TYR A 163 5.36 8.02 -7.14
C TYR A 163 5.17 8.43 -8.62
N THR A 164 4.79 7.50 -9.50
CA THR A 164 4.58 7.79 -10.93
C THR A 164 3.30 8.60 -11.21
N VAL A 165 2.44 8.81 -10.21
CA VAL A 165 1.20 9.57 -10.36
C VAL A 165 1.52 11.07 -10.40
N ALA A 166 1.60 11.63 -11.62
CA ALA A 166 1.97 13.02 -11.82
C ALA A 166 1.01 14.04 -11.17
N LEU A 167 -0.27 13.69 -11.01
CA LEU A 167 -1.29 14.53 -10.40
C LEU A 167 -1.22 14.57 -8.86
N ASP A 168 -0.42 13.70 -8.23
CA ASP A 168 -0.21 13.75 -6.79
C ASP A 168 0.79 14.85 -6.44
N GLY A 169 0.28 16.01 -6.02
CA GLY A 169 1.07 17.20 -5.68
C GLY A 169 2.07 17.00 -4.54
N ASN A 170 1.93 15.93 -3.76
CA ASN A 170 2.85 15.59 -2.68
C ASN A 170 3.47 14.19 -2.90
N ARG A 171 3.69 13.79 -4.16
CA ARG A 171 4.22 12.47 -4.52
C ARG A 171 5.58 12.14 -3.92
N ASP A 172 6.38 13.14 -3.53
CA ASP A 172 7.70 12.95 -2.93
C ASP A 172 7.63 12.22 -1.58
N ARG A 173 6.47 12.26 -0.89
CA ARG A 173 6.22 11.43 0.31
C ARG A 173 6.35 9.92 0.02
N HIS A 174 6.04 9.48 -1.20
CA HIS A 174 6.19 8.07 -1.59
C HIS A 174 7.65 7.68 -1.71
N LEU A 175 8.55 8.60 -2.07
CA LEU A 175 9.99 8.36 -2.07
C LEU A 175 10.50 8.20 -0.62
N GLY A 176 10.04 9.06 0.28
CA GLY A 176 10.36 8.95 1.72
C GLY A 176 9.90 7.63 2.33
N ASP A 177 8.65 7.27 2.09
CA ASP A 177 8.09 5.99 2.52
C ASP A 177 8.86 4.80 1.92
N LEU A 178 9.27 4.88 0.63
CA LEU A 178 10.09 3.86 -0.02
C LEU A 178 11.46 3.71 0.66
N VAL A 179 12.12 4.80 1.05
CA VAL A 179 13.41 4.76 1.74
C VAL A 179 13.27 4.14 3.13
N VAL A 180 12.20 4.48 3.86
CA VAL A 180 11.90 3.86 5.17
C VAL A 180 11.71 2.35 5.01
N LEU A 181 10.92 1.90 4.02
CA LEU A 181 10.75 0.46 3.75
C LEU A 181 12.07 -0.21 3.32
N ALA A 182 12.86 0.45 2.48
CA ALA A 182 14.16 -0.05 2.02
C ALA A 182 15.19 -0.17 3.15
N SER A 183 15.14 0.70 4.16
CA SER A 183 16.06 0.65 5.30
C SER A 183 15.86 -0.63 6.12
N MET A 184 14.64 -1.14 6.16
CA MET A 184 14.24 -2.38 6.83
C MET A 184 14.45 -3.65 6.00
N LEU A 185 14.81 -3.52 4.73
CA LEU A 185 14.89 -4.64 3.79
C LEU A 185 16.00 -5.62 4.17
N GLN A 186 15.64 -6.90 4.36
CA GLN A 186 16.57 -7.98 4.65
C GLN A 186 16.71 -8.97 3.48
N PRO A 187 17.80 -9.76 3.42
CA PRO A 187 17.99 -10.73 2.34
C PRO A 187 16.86 -11.74 2.17
N LYS A 188 16.13 -12.09 3.24
CA LYS A 188 14.99 -13.03 3.18
C LYS A 188 13.80 -12.45 2.41
N ASP A 189 13.57 -11.14 2.52
CA ASP A 189 12.41 -10.45 1.93
C ASP A 189 12.52 -10.37 0.40
N VAL A 190 13.73 -10.48 -0.13
CA VAL A 190 14.05 -10.42 -1.57
C VAL A 190 14.15 -11.80 -2.20
N ARG A 191 14.46 -12.85 -1.43
CA ARG A 191 14.56 -14.22 -1.98
C ARG A 191 13.20 -14.83 -2.30
N MET A 192 12.18 -14.44 -1.54
CA MET A 192 10.84 -15.01 -1.65
C MET A 192 10.03 -14.41 -2.80
N ASP A 193 10.53 -13.36 -3.45
CA ASP A 193 9.72 -12.53 -4.33
C ASP A 193 10.58 -11.88 -5.42
N LEU A 194 10.04 -11.81 -6.63
CA LEU A 194 10.76 -11.38 -7.83
C LEU A 194 10.08 -10.18 -8.45
N MET A 195 10.88 -9.29 -9.03
CA MET A 195 10.36 -8.12 -9.74
C MET A 195 10.22 -8.41 -11.22
N ASP A 196 9.10 -7.98 -11.81
CA ASP A 196 8.93 -7.92 -13.25
C ASP A 196 9.68 -6.74 -13.89
N GLY A 197 9.68 -6.65 -15.23
CA GLY A 197 10.42 -5.59 -15.95
C GLY A 197 9.92 -4.18 -15.62
N LEU A 198 8.61 -4.02 -15.44
CA LEU A 198 7.99 -2.74 -15.12
C LEU A 198 8.28 -2.35 -13.66
N GLU A 199 8.18 -3.30 -12.73
CA GLU A 199 8.52 -3.13 -11.33
C GLU A 199 9.99 -2.73 -11.16
N LEU A 200 10.91 -3.40 -11.86
CA LEU A 200 12.33 -3.04 -11.87
C LEU A 200 12.56 -1.61 -12.35
N THR A 201 11.87 -1.21 -13.43
CA THR A 201 11.98 0.14 -13.98
C THR A 201 11.49 1.19 -13.00
N ARG A 202 10.34 0.94 -12.35
CA ARG A 202 9.76 1.87 -11.37
C ARG A 202 10.61 2.00 -10.11
N VAL A 203 11.06 0.88 -9.55
CA VAL A 203 11.93 0.90 -8.36
C VAL A 203 13.27 1.57 -8.68
N ALA A 204 13.89 1.27 -9.83
CA ALA A 204 15.12 1.92 -10.26
C ALA A 204 14.95 3.45 -10.39
N SER A 205 13.87 3.88 -11.04
CA SER A 205 13.53 5.30 -11.19
C SER A 205 13.32 5.98 -9.83
N ALA A 206 12.54 5.37 -8.94
CA ALA A 206 12.29 5.91 -7.61
C ALA A 206 13.58 6.03 -6.78
N VAL A 207 14.47 5.04 -6.84
CA VAL A 207 15.80 5.12 -6.19
C VAL A 207 16.63 6.28 -6.73
N GLY A 208 16.70 6.45 -8.05
CA GLY A 208 17.42 7.57 -8.66
C GLY A 208 16.84 8.93 -8.25
N GLN A 209 15.51 9.05 -8.21
CA GLN A 209 14.84 10.28 -7.82
C GLN A 209 15.00 10.60 -6.33
N ALA A 210 14.95 9.59 -5.45
CA ALA A 210 15.22 9.76 -4.03
C ALA A 210 16.64 10.26 -3.79
N ARG A 211 17.65 9.67 -4.44
CA ARG A 211 19.06 10.11 -4.33
C ARG A 211 19.24 11.60 -4.65
N ASN A 212 18.53 12.10 -5.66
CA ASN A 212 18.60 13.51 -6.07
C ASN A 212 17.83 14.46 -5.14
N LYS A 213 17.12 13.95 -4.13
CA LYS A 213 16.29 14.72 -3.20
C LYS A 213 16.59 14.33 -1.75
N PRO A 214 17.62 14.91 -1.11
CA PRO A 214 18.01 14.59 0.27
C PRO A 214 16.86 14.64 1.28
N ALA A 215 15.87 15.54 1.09
CA ALA A 215 14.68 15.63 1.93
C ALA A 215 13.87 14.31 2.01
N THR A 216 14.03 13.41 1.03
CA THR A 216 13.33 12.11 0.98
C THR A 216 14.07 11.00 1.73
N TRP A 217 15.33 11.16 2.12
CA TRP A 217 16.08 10.06 2.73
C TRP A 217 17.00 10.45 3.89
N ALA A 218 17.42 11.72 3.99
CA ALA A 218 18.40 12.15 4.99
C ALA A 218 17.89 12.02 6.44
N TYR A 219 16.57 12.04 6.65
CA TYR A 219 15.95 11.82 7.97
C TYR A 219 15.89 10.34 8.36
N VAL A 220 16.17 9.42 7.43
CA VAL A 220 16.15 7.98 7.68
C VAL A 220 17.56 7.54 8.08
N PRO A 221 17.76 6.97 9.28
CA PRO A 221 19.05 6.41 9.67
C PRO A 221 19.53 5.36 8.65
N GLY A 222 20.70 5.58 8.06
CA GLY A 222 21.23 4.72 7.01
C GLY A 222 20.46 4.80 5.67
N GLY A 223 19.79 5.93 5.40
CA GLY A 223 18.94 6.11 4.22
C GLY A 223 19.69 6.04 2.89
N ALA A 224 20.93 6.56 2.82
CA ALA A 224 21.76 6.45 1.63
C ALA A 224 22.13 4.98 1.36
N GLU A 225 22.56 4.26 2.39
CA GLU A 225 22.91 2.85 2.33
C GLU A 225 21.69 1.98 2.00
N ALA A 226 20.50 2.37 2.47
CA ALA A 226 19.25 1.71 2.10
C ALA A 226 18.96 1.83 0.59
N LEU A 227 19.18 3.00 0.01
CA LEU A 227 19.06 3.22 -1.43
C LEU A 227 20.11 2.41 -2.21
N ASP A 228 21.34 2.32 -1.71
CA ASP A 228 22.40 1.50 -2.33
C ASP A 228 22.06 0.01 -2.32
N ARG A 229 21.57 -0.50 -1.18
CA ARG A 229 21.10 -1.89 -1.07
C ARG A 229 19.95 -2.16 -2.04
N LEU A 230 18.96 -1.27 -2.11
CA LEU A 230 17.83 -1.43 -3.02
C LEU A 230 18.26 -1.38 -4.49
N ALA A 231 19.19 -0.49 -4.85
CA ALA A 231 19.79 -0.46 -6.20
C ALA A 231 20.50 -1.78 -6.54
N ALA A 232 21.24 -2.36 -5.58
CA ALA A 232 21.90 -3.65 -5.77
C ALA A 232 20.89 -4.80 -5.97
N VAL A 233 19.76 -4.78 -5.24
CA VAL A 233 18.65 -5.73 -5.43
C VAL A 233 18.07 -5.63 -6.83
N VAL A 234 17.76 -4.42 -7.30
CA VAL A 234 17.27 -4.17 -8.67
C VAL A 234 18.24 -4.71 -9.71
N ASN A 235 19.54 -4.43 -9.58
CA ASN A 235 20.56 -4.91 -10.52
C ASN A 235 20.71 -6.45 -10.50
N ARG A 236 20.53 -7.08 -9.33
CA ARG A 236 20.53 -8.54 -9.22
C ARG A 236 19.33 -9.17 -9.94
N HIS A 237 18.12 -8.62 -9.73
CA HIS A 237 16.91 -9.12 -10.39
C HIS A 237 16.96 -8.90 -11.90
N ARG A 238 17.46 -7.74 -12.36
CA ARG A 238 17.67 -7.46 -13.79
C ARG A 238 18.59 -8.50 -14.45
N ARG A 239 19.76 -8.74 -13.86
CA ARG A 239 20.70 -9.78 -14.35
C ARG A 239 20.08 -11.18 -14.35
N SER A 240 19.28 -11.50 -13.33
CA SER A 240 18.61 -12.82 -13.25
C SER A 240 17.59 -13.02 -14.37
N ARG A 241 16.90 -11.95 -14.80
CA ARG A 241 15.99 -11.95 -15.95
C ARG A 241 16.75 -12.05 -17.28
N GLU A 242 17.81 -11.26 -17.46
CA GLU A 242 18.64 -11.28 -18.68
C GLU A 242 19.27 -12.65 -18.94
N LEU A 243 19.64 -13.38 -17.88
CA LEU A 243 20.19 -14.73 -17.95
C LEU A 243 19.13 -15.83 -18.16
N GLY A 244 17.86 -15.49 -18.42
CA GLY A 244 16.79 -16.45 -18.68
C GLY A 244 16.42 -17.34 -17.49
N LYS A 245 16.84 -16.99 -16.26
CA LYS A 245 16.57 -17.79 -15.06
C LYS A 245 15.20 -17.51 -14.43
N LEU A 246 14.36 -16.71 -15.08
CA LEU A 246 13.01 -16.36 -14.66
C LEU A 246 12.08 -16.46 -15.88
N PRO A 247 10.86 -17.01 -15.75
CA PRO A 247 9.96 -17.16 -16.88
C PRO A 247 9.71 -15.81 -17.56
N ALA A 248 9.71 -15.81 -18.89
CA ALA A 248 9.02 -14.77 -19.65
C ALA A 248 7.51 -14.91 -19.37
N GLU A 249 6.84 -13.76 -19.33
CA GLU A 249 5.44 -13.58 -18.90
C GLU A 249 4.45 -14.63 -19.42
#